data_AF-A0A7K4NZM5-F1
#
_entry.id   AF-A0A7K4NZM5-F1
#
_cell.length_a   1.000
_cell.length_b   1.000
_cell.length_c   1.000
_cell.angle_alpha   90.00
_cell.angle_beta   90.00
_cell.angle_gamma   90.00
#
_symmetry.space_group_name_H-M   'P 1'
#
loop_
_entity.id
_entity.type
_entity.pdbx_description
1 polymer ?
#
loop_
_entity_poly.entity_id
_entity_poly.type
_entity_poly.pdbx_seq_one_letter_code
_entity_poly.pdbx_strand_id
1 'polypeptide(L)'
;MVESNYDILGIVEGSTKKETRNAFRRLALQFHSDRGGENEQFIKIKQAYEDLKIGKKYPDTYIEKIRNSRVFSGDTEAEVRRKNQILGQQLSKEMKTAEEWAAALNRSNLTATRLFGSKTLGEIELERKANGVLSIKGNFMAGNLTYDGSIIMQGSITSPSWTQEYRTNIHLTKGNFKFVNPLETKYKIENGARIIADNGDIIIGNVFGRKYRVEDPEGRVGIFKIQEYKTYISAPNGKIIAENAVNTVLLDANTIIILNVEDDVTLSAREILFYGGKFTHDSVIELKQGGSIRFFENFSIQGLSGDAIIKLENGKKIQLFDLKTKKIKDLADEFVPNKEIYEKNATMVGYGFTITYEMLDNLSKKSNKKQKSGWTSKFRKPKKYSGQSKSGTVKI
;
A
#
# COMPACT_ATOMS: atom_id res chain seq x y z
N MET A 1 -20.64 35.85 -4.17
CA MET A 1 -22.09 35.63 -4.01
C MET A 1 -22.34 34.14 -3.85
N VAL A 2 -23.29 33.74 -3.01
CA VAL A 2 -23.60 32.32 -2.76
C VAL A 2 -24.44 31.80 -3.92
N GLU A 3 -23.99 30.71 -4.53
CA GLU A 3 -24.71 30.03 -5.63
C GLU A 3 -26.04 29.45 -5.13
N SER A 4 -27.14 29.71 -5.82
CA SER A 4 -28.46 29.18 -5.45
C SER A 4 -28.65 27.76 -5.97
N ASN A 5 -29.66 27.04 -5.45
CA ASN A 5 -29.98 25.69 -5.94
C ASN A 5 -30.46 25.71 -7.41
N TYR A 6 -31.01 26.83 -7.88
CA TYR A 6 -31.37 27.04 -9.29
C TYR A 6 -30.12 27.19 -10.17
N ASP A 7 -29.12 27.93 -9.70
CA ASP A 7 -27.84 28.10 -10.39
C ASP A 7 -27.08 26.76 -10.48
N ILE A 8 -27.08 25.97 -9.39
CA ILE A 8 -26.46 24.64 -9.35
C ILE A 8 -27.10 23.68 -10.37
N LEU A 9 -28.41 23.78 -10.60
CA LEU A 9 -29.12 22.98 -11.61
C LEU A 9 -29.13 23.63 -13.00
N GLY A 10 -28.58 24.85 -13.15
CA GLY A 10 -28.55 25.61 -14.41
C GLY A 10 -29.95 25.94 -14.93
N ILE A 11 -30.88 26.31 -14.05
CA ILE A 11 -32.27 26.66 -14.37
C ILE A 11 -32.64 28.02 -13.77
N VAL A 12 -33.73 28.62 -14.25
CA VAL A 12 -34.19 29.94 -13.79
C VAL A 12 -35.00 29.79 -12.50
N GLU A 13 -34.88 30.77 -11.60
CA GLU A 13 -35.71 30.83 -10.41
C GLU A 13 -37.21 30.85 -10.77
N GLY A 14 -38.00 29.98 -10.14
CA GLY A 14 -39.42 29.81 -10.48
C GLY A 14 -39.70 28.78 -11.57
N SER A 15 -38.69 28.08 -12.09
CA SER A 15 -38.88 26.93 -12.98
C SER A 15 -39.85 25.89 -12.39
N THR A 16 -40.63 25.26 -13.27
CA THR A 16 -41.64 24.26 -12.89
C THR A 16 -40.99 22.99 -12.35
N LYS A 17 -41.73 22.23 -11.52
CA LYS A 17 -41.27 20.92 -11.00
C LYS A 17 -40.81 19.95 -12.10
N LYS A 18 -41.41 20.05 -13.29
CA LYS A 18 -41.04 19.26 -14.48
C LYS A 18 -39.67 19.67 -15.02
N GLU A 19 -39.40 20.98 -15.10
CA GLU A 19 -38.11 21.54 -15.55
C GLU A 19 -36.99 21.22 -14.55
N THR A 20 -37.24 21.38 -13.25
CA THR A 20 -36.27 21.01 -12.19
C THR A 20 -35.90 19.53 -12.26
N ARG A 21 -36.88 18.64 -12.49
CA ARG A 21 -36.65 17.20 -12.63
C ARG A 21 -35.87 16.85 -13.91
N ASN A 22 -36.16 17.54 -15.01
CA ASN A 22 -35.45 17.30 -16.27
C ASN A 22 -34.00 17.80 -16.21
N ALA A 23 -33.75 18.95 -15.58
CA ALA A 23 -32.42 19.47 -15.35
C ALA A 23 -31.58 18.54 -14.46
N PHE A 24 -32.16 18.04 -13.35
CA PHE A 24 -31.52 17.04 -12.50
C PHE A 24 -31.16 15.77 -13.29
N ARG A 25 -32.09 15.22 -14.09
CA ARG A 25 -31.80 14.02 -14.90
C ARG A 25 -30.67 14.22 -15.90
N ARG A 26 -30.63 15.38 -16.57
CA ARG A 26 -29.56 15.72 -17.51
C ARG A 26 -28.20 15.78 -16.82
N LEU A 27 -28.12 16.47 -15.69
CA LEU A 27 -26.88 16.64 -14.92
C LEU A 27 -26.46 15.33 -14.22
N ALA A 28 -27.41 14.56 -13.69
CA ALA A 28 -27.14 13.25 -13.10
C ALA A 28 -26.56 12.25 -14.11
N LEU A 29 -27.00 12.30 -15.38
CA LEU A 29 -26.45 11.46 -16.45
C LEU A 29 -25.05 11.90 -16.92
N GLN A 30 -24.73 13.19 -16.75
CA GLN A 30 -23.43 13.77 -17.13
C GLN A 30 -22.36 13.53 -16.06
N PHE A 31 -22.73 13.62 -14.78
CA PHE A 31 -21.81 13.52 -13.64
C PHE A 31 -21.90 12.19 -12.88
N HIS A 32 -22.56 11.17 -13.44
CA HIS A 32 -22.59 9.84 -12.83
C HIS A 32 -21.19 9.21 -12.78
N SER A 33 -20.83 8.61 -11.65
CA SER A 33 -19.54 7.95 -11.42
C SER A 33 -19.24 6.87 -12.46
N ASP A 34 -20.26 6.13 -12.90
CA ASP A 34 -20.14 5.05 -13.90
C ASP A 34 -19.76 5.55 -15.30
N ARG A 35 -19.76 6.87 -15.52
CA ARG A 35 -19.33 7.51 -16.77
C ARG A 35 -18.11 8.42 -16.59
N GLY A 36 -17.43 8.33 -15.45
CA GLY A 36 -16.22 9.11 -15.14
C GLY A 36 -16.49 10.53 -14.62
N GLY A 37 -17.69 10.82 -14.11
CA GLY A 37 -18.02 12.12 -13.50
C GLY A 37 -17.45 12.33 -12.10
N GLU A 38 -17.23 13.59 -11.72
CA GLU A 38 -16.77 13.97 -10.37
C GLU A 38 -17.86 13.74 -9.32
N ASN A 39 -17.57 12.86 -8.35
CA ASN A 39 -18.50 12.46 -7.28
C ASN A 39 -19.00 13.66 -6.45
N GLU A 40 -18.15 14.68 -6.23
CA GLU A 40 -18.51 15.88 -5.47
C GLU A 40 -19.56 16.74 -6.19
N GLN A 41 -19.47 16.87 -7.52
CA GLN A 41 -20.46 17.61 -8.31
C GLN A 41 -21.80 16.90 -8.32
N PHE A 42 -21.80 15.56 -8.43
CA PHE A 42 -23.03 14.78 -8.38
C PHE A 42 -23.76 14.92 -7.04
N ILE A 43 -23.03 14.89 -5.92
CA ILE A 43 -23.59 15.12 -4.58
C ILE A 43 -24.22 16.52 -4.49
N LYS A 44 -23.55 17.55 -5.02
CA LYS A 44 -24.05 18.94 -5.04
C LYS A 44 -25.33 19.07 -5.87
N ILE A 45 -25.37 18.47 -7.06
CA ILE A 45 -26.54 18.43 -7.96
C ILE A 45 -27.74 17.73 -7.29
N LYS A 46 -27.49 16.60 -6.63
CA LYS A 46 -28.52 15.84 -5.91
C LYS A 46 -29.11 16.65 -4.77
N GLN A 47 -28.27 17.32 -3.98
CA GLN A 47 -28.75 18.15 -2.87
C GLN A 47 -29.59 19.33 -3.37
N ALA A 48 -29.15 20.03 -4.42
CA ALA A 48 -29.90 21.14 -4.99
C ALA A 48 -31.29 20.72 -5.51
N TYR A 49 -31.40 19.53 -6.09
CA TYR A 49 -32.68 18.98 -6.54
C TYR A 49 -33.64 18.67 -5.38
N GLU A 50 -33.16 18.03 -4.32
CA GLU A 50 -33.99 17.72 -3.14
C GLU A 50 -34.40 18.99 -2.38
N ASP A 51 -33.49 19.97 -2.26
CA ASP A 51 -33.80 21.27 -1.66
C ASP A 51 -34.91 22.01 -2.45
N LEU A 52 -34.85 22.00 -3.79
CA LEU A 52 -35.89 22.63 -4.61
C LEU A 52 -37.24 21.93 -4.56
N LYS A 53 -37.29 20.60 -4.33
CA LYS A 53 -38.57 19.89 -4.14
C LYS A 53 -39.34 20.40 -2.92
N ILE A 54 -38.63 20.81 -1.87
CA ILE A 54 -39.20 21.36 -0.64
C ILE A 54 -39.28 22.90 -0.65
N GLY A 55 -38.99 23.53 -1.80
CA GLY A 55 -39.10 24.98 -1.99
C GLY A 55 -37.91 25.80 -1.47
N LYS A 56 -36.77 25.15 -1.20
CA LYS A 56 -35.59 25.80 -0.61
C LYS A 56 -34.66 26.35 -1.70
N LYS A 57 -34.54 27.68 -1.75
CA LYS A 57 -33.81 28.42 -2.80
C LYS A 57 -32.29 28.30 -2.72
N TYR A 58 -31.71 28.24 -1.53
CA TYR A 58 -30.27 28.19 -1.32
C TYR A 58 -29.86 26.90 -0.61
N PRO A 59 -28.67 26.34 -0.91
CA PRO A 59 -28.15 25.19 -0.16
C PRO A 59 -27.92 25.56 1.31
N ASP A 60 -27.89 24.56 2.19
CA ASP A 60 -27.59 24.79 3.62
C ASP A 60 -26.29 25.58 3.79
N THR A 61 -26.33 26.64 4.60
CA THR A 61 -25.12 27.32 5.07
C THR A 61 -24.25 26.37 5.88
N TYR A 62 -22.96 26.67 6.09
CA TYR A 62 -22.09 25.81 6.91
C TYR A 62 -22.67 25.53 8.32
N ILE A 63 -23.29 26.54 8.94
CA ILE A 63 -23.94 26.41 10.25
C ILE A 63 -25.22 25.57 10.17
N GLU A 64 -26.01 25.71 9.11
CA GLU A 64 -27.20 24.87 8.88
C GLU A 64 -26.84 23.46 8.47
N LYS A 65 -25.74 23.23 7.75
CA LYS A 65 -25.19 21.90 7.52
C LYS A 65 -24.82 21.26 8.86
N ILE A 66 -24.20 22.01 9.77
CA ILE A 66 -23.89 21.54 11.14
C ILE A 66 -25.18 21.31 11.95
N ARG A 67 -26.23 22.11 11.77
CA ARG A 67 -27.50 22.00 12.51
C ARG A 67 -28.45 20.94 11.95
N ASN A 68 -28.50 20.74 10.64
CA ASN A 68 -29.36 19.77 9.93
C ASN A 68 -28.67 18.41 9.79
N SER A 69 -27.32 18.36 9.78
CA SER A 69 -26.59 17.09 10.02
C SER A 69 -26.81 16.54 11.42
N ARG A 70 -27.41 17.31 12.35
CA ARG A 70 -27.83 16.82 13.67
C ARG A 70 -29.09 15.95 13.64
N VAL A 71 -29.67 15.66 12.47
CA VAL A 71 -30.52 14.48 12.29
C VAL A 71 -29.65 13.27 11.90
N PHE A 72 -28.65 12.97 12.74
CA PHE A 72 -28.03 11.66 13.01
C PHE A 72 -26.88 11.82 14.04
N SER A 73 -27.04 12.69 15.04
CA SER A 73 -26.11 12.78 16.19
C SER A 73 -26.89 12.65 17.50
N GLY A 74 -27.53 11.50 17.65
CA GLY A 74 -28.02 10.97 18.91
C GLY A 74 -27.25 9.72 19.30
N ASP A 75 -25.93 9.72 19.04
CA ASP A 75 -25.00 8.82 19.71
C ASP A 75 -23.85 9.67 20.25
N THR A 76 -23.77 9.85 21.56
CA THR A 76 -22.52 10.18 22.26
C THR A 76 -21.40 9.25 21.75
N GLU A 77 -20.12 9.63 21.87
CA GLU A 77 -19.02 8.69 21.54
C GLU A 77 -19.19 7.34 22.25
N ALA A 78 -19.78 7.36 23.45
CA ALA A 78 -20.13 6.16 24.22
C ALA A 78 -21.19 5.30 23.51
N GLU A 79 -22.22 5.90 22.92
CA GLU A 79 -23.25 5.19 22.16
C GLU A 79 -22.73 4.65 20.83
N VAL A 80 -21.89 5.40 20.10
CA VAL A 80 -21.21 4.90 18.89
C VAL A 80 -20.33 3.71 19.24
N ARG A 81 -19.53 3.81 20.32
CA ARG A 81 -18.71 2.70 20.81
C ARG A 81 -19.55 1.49 21.18
N ARG A 82 -20.67 1.70 21.89
CA ARG A 82 -21.60 0.62 22.28
C ARG A 82 -22.21 -0.07 21.05
N LYS A 83 -22.71 0.69 20.05
CA LYS A 83 -23.25 0.12 18.80
C LYS A 83 -22.20 -0.67 18.03
N ASN A 84 -21.01 -0.11 17.91
CA ASN A 84 -19.88 -0.74 17.23
C ASN A 84 -19.42 -2.04 17.94
N GLN A 85 -19.49 -2.07 19.27
CA GLN A 85 -19.21 -3.28 20.06
C GLN A 85 -20.26 -4.36 19.83
N ILE A 86 -21.56 -4.01 19.85
CA ILE A 86 -22.67 -4.93 19.56
C ILE A 86 -22.54 -5.50 18.14
N LEU A 87 -22.24 -4.64 17.16
CA LEU A 87 -22.04 -5.03 15.77
C LEU A 87 -20.88 -6.03 15.64
N GLY A 88 -19.73 -5.71 16.25
CA GLY A 88 -18.57 -6.60 16.25
C GLY A 88 -18.87 -7.96 16.88
N GLN A 89 -19.59 -7.98 18.00
CA GLN A 89 -20.00 -9.21 18.67
C GLN A 89 -20.93 -10.07 17.81
N GLN A 90 -21.93 -9.45 17.16
CA GLN A 90 -22.87 -10.15 16.28
C GLN A 90 -22.16 -10.76 15.08
N LEU A 91 -21.33 -9.97 14.39
CA LEU A 91 -20.56 -10.45 13.25
C LEU A 91 -19.58 -11.55 13.65
N SER A 92 -18.86 -11.38 14.75
CA SER A 92 -17.90 -12.38 15.21
C SER A 92 -18.56 -13.72 15.55
N LYS A 93 -19.77 -13.69 16.14
CA LYS A 93 -20.55 -14.91 16.39
C LYS A 93 -20.98 -15.62 15.10
N GLU A 94 -21.43 -14.86 14.10
CA GLU A 94 -21.76 -15.41 12.78
C GLU A 94 -20.52 -16.01 12.10
N MET A 95 -19.39 -15.31 12.14
CA MET A 95 -18.14 -15.79 11.57
C MET A 95 -17.60 -17.03 12.27
N LYS A 96 -17.79 -17.15 13.59
CA LYS A 96 -17.45 -18.38 14.32
C LYS A 96 -18.29 -19.57 13.85
N THR A 97 -19.57 -19.34 13.58
CA THR A 97 -20.45 -20.39 13.01
C THR A 97 -19.99 -20.80 11.61
N ALA A 98 -19.54 -19.84 10.79
CA ALA A 98 -18.96 -20.10 9.48
C ALA A 98 -17.64 -20.89 9.54
N GLU A 99 -16.76 -20.53 10.48
CA GLU A 99 -15.51 -21.25 10.75
C GLU A 99 -15.78 -22.70 11.18
N GLU A 100 -16.64 -22.92 12.18
CA GLU A 100 -16.98 -24.26 12.67
C GLU A 100 -17.59 -25.15 11.57
N TRP A 101 -18.44 -24.56 10.73
CA TRP A 101 -19.02 -25.25 9.57
C TRP A 101 -17.95 -25.63 8.54
N ALA A 102 -17.07 -24.71 8.17
CA ALA A 102 -15.98 -24.98 7.24
C ALA A 102 -15.01 -26.05 7.78
N ALA A 103 -14.67 -25.97 9.06
CA ALA A 103 -13.82 -26.94 9.74
C ALA A 103 -14.47 -28.34 9.79
N ALA A 104 -15.79 -28.42 10.05
CA ALA A 104 -16.53 -29.69 10.05
C ALA A 104 -16.53 -30.35 8.67
N LEU A 105 -16.77 -29.58 7.60
CA LEU A 105 -16.68 -30.08 6.23
C LEU A 105 -15.27 -30.53 5.87
N ASN A 106 -14.26 -29.79 6.33
CA ASN A 106 -12.88 -30.15 6.03
C ASN A 106 -12.47 -31.46 6.72
N ARG A 107 -12.85 -31.65 8.01
CA ARG A 107 -12.59 -32.91 8.74
C ARG A 107 -13.32 -34.11 8.17
N SER A 108 -14.53 -33.91 7.65
CA SER A 108 -15.36 -34.97 7.06
C SER A 108 -15.13 -35.18 5.56
N ASN A 109 -14.27 -34.37 4.94
CA ASN A 109 -14.02 -34.36 3.50
C ASN A 109 -15.31 -34.24 2.65
N LEU A 110 -16.30 -33.49 3.15
CA LEU A 110 -17.59 -33.29 2.48
C LEU A 110 -17.62 -31.97 1.70
N THR A 111 -18.34 -31.94 0.59
CA THR A 111 -18.60 -30.71 -0.18
C THR A 111 -19.96 -30.14 0.16
N ALA A 112 -20.00 -28.85 0.46
CA ALA A 112 -21.24 -28.11 0.63
C ALA A 112 -21.00 -26.60 0.43
N THR A 113 -22.11 -25.89 0.21
CA THR A 113 -22.16 -24.43 0.13
C THR A 113 -23.18 -23.92 1.13
N ARG A 114 -22.88 -22.80 1.80
CA ARG A 114 -23.80 -22.17 2.75
C ARG A 114 -23.59 -20.65 2.77
N LEU A 115 -24.71 -19.94 2.86
CA LEU A 115 -24.74 -18.50 3.09
C LEU A 115 -24.76 -18.22 4.61
N PHE A 116 -23.95 -17.27 5.05
CA PHE A 116 -23.85 -16.78 6.42
C PHE A 116 -24.10 -15.28 6.47
N GLY A 117 -24.42 -14.78 7.66
CA GLY A 117 -24.72 -13.36 7.87
C GLY A 117 -26.16 -13.02 7.52
N SER A 118 -26.41 -11.73 7.24
CA SER A 118 -27.75 -11.22 6.99
C SER A 118 -27.72 -10.03 6.02
N LYS A 119 -28.86 -9.71 5.43
CA LYS A 119 -29.03 -8.52 4.59
C LYS A 119 -28.62 -7.21 5.28
N THR A 120 -28.69 -7.15 6.61
CA THR A 120 -28.36 -5.94 7.39
C THR A 120 -26.89 -5.89 7.82
N LEU A 121 -26.25 -7.04 8.02
CA LEU A 121 -24.86 -7.15 8.51
C LEU A 121 -23.85 -7.46 7.40
N GLY A 122 -24.34 -7.81 6.21
CA GLY A 122 -23.55 -8.35 5.12
C GLY A 122 -23.71 -9.86 5.03
N GLU A 123 -23.80 -10.38 3.82
CA GLU A 123 -23.90 -11.80 3.54
C GLU A 123 -22.57 -12.31 2.96
N ILE A 124 -22.14 -13.48 3.41
CA ILE A 124 -20.98 -14.19 2.86
C ILE A 124 -21.36 -15.62 2.49
N GLU A 125 -20.95 -16.06 1.31
CA GLU A 125 -21.14 -17.43 0.84
C GLU A 125 -19.82 -18.17 1.00
N LEU A 126 -19.85 -19.30 1.71
CA LEU A 126 -18.74 -20.23 1.80
C LEU A 126 -19.10 -21.51 1.05
N GLU A 127 -18.17 -22.00 0.23
CA GLU A 127 -18.25 -23.27 -0.48
C GLU A 127 -16.96 -24.06 -0.25
N ARG A 128 -17.06 -25.25 0.35
CA ARG A 128 -15.91 -26.18 0.39
C ARG A 128 -15.99 -27.12 -0.81
N LYS A 129 -15.10 -26.92 -1.78
CA LYS A 129 -15.06 -27.67 -3.03
C LYS A 129 -14.58 -29.11 -2.83
N ALA A 130 -14.82 -29.99 -3.80
CA ALA A 130 -14.42 -31.40 -3.72
C ALA A 130 -12.91 -31.58 -3.49
N ASN A 131 -12.10 -30.66 -4.01
CA ASN A 131 -10.64 -30.67 -3.89
C ASN A 131 -10.10 -30.06 -2.57
N GLY A 132 -10.95 -29.74 -1.59
CA GLY A 132 -10.50 -29.16 -0.32
C GLY A 132 -10.43 -27.64 -0.28
N VAL A 133 -10.53 -26.96 -1.43
CA VAL A 133 -10.47 -25.50 -1.47
C VAL A 133 -11.72 -24.90 -0.87
N LEU A 134 -11.56 -23.95 0.05
CA LEU A 134 -12.66 -23.12 0.55
C LEU A 134 -12.77 -21.86 -0.32
N SER A 135 -13.89 -21.73 -1.02
CA SER A 135 -14.25 -20.51 -1.76
C SER A 135 -15.10 -19.62 -0.86
N ILE A 136 -14.71 -18.36 -0.73
CA ILE A 136 -15.43 -17.34 0.05
C ILE A 136 -15.85 -16.22 -0.90
N LYS A 137 -17.15 -15.92 -0.95
CA LYS A 137 -17.68 -14.76 -1.69
C LYS A 137 -18.38 -13.80 -0.75
N GLY A 138 -18.14 -12.51 -0.92
CA GLY A 138 -18.63 -11.45 -0.04
C GLY A 138 -17.50 -10.81 0.78
N ASN A 139 -17.82 -9.69 1.42
CA ASN A 139 -16.84 -8.97 2.24
C ASN A 139 -16.67 -9.66 3.61
N PHE A 140 -15.42 -9.89 4.02
CA PHE A 140 -15.11 -10.59 5.26
C PHE A 140 -14.65 -9.62 6.35
N MET A 141 -15.31 -9.67 7.51
CA MET A 141 -15.05 -8.79 8.65
C MET A 141 -15.34 -9.48 9.98
N ALA A 142 -14.57 -9.15 11.01
CA ALA A 142 -14.73 -9.61 12.38
C ALA A 142 -14.65 -11.14 12.60
N GLY A 143 -14.09 -11.87 11.63
CA GLY A 143 -13.92 -13.32 11.70
C GLY A 143 -12.51 -13.72 12.09
N ASN A 144 -12.40 -14.78 12.90
CA ASN A 144 -11.17 -15.54 13.09
C ASN A 144 -11.40 -16.87 12.37
N LEU A 145 -10.76 -17.11 11.23
CA LEU A 145 -10.96 -18.29 10.41
C LEU A 145 -9.64 -19.06 10.33
N THR A 146 -9.60 -20.23 10.98
CA THR A 146 -8.50 -21.18 10.81
C THR A 146 -8.91 -22.30 9.87
N TYR A 147 -8.12 -22.55 8.82
CA TYR A 147 -8.44 -23.56 7.82
C TYR A 147 -7.21 -24.40 7.43
N ASP A 148 -7.43 -25.69 7.17
CA ASP A 148 -6.41 -26.65 6.73
C ASP A 148 -6.61 -26.95 5.25
N GLY A 149 -6.23 -25.99 4.40
CA GLY A 149 -6.43 -26.05 2.95
C GLY A 149 -6.37 -24.66 2.31
N SER A 150 -6.37 -24.63 0.97
CA SER A 150 -6.33 -23.36 0.25
C SER A 150 -7.66 -22.60 0.35
N ILE A 151 -7.57 -21.27 0.38
CA ILE A 151 -8.72 -20.36 0.32
C ILE A 151 -8.66 -19.54 -0.97
N ILE A 152 -9.78 -19.47 -1.68
CA ILE A 152 -10.00 -18.54 -2.79
C ILE A 152 -11.08 -17.56 -2.38
N MET A 153 -10.80 -16.27 -2.47
CA MET A 153 -11.73 -15.24 -2.00
C MET A 153 -12.12 -14.24 -3.10
N GLN A 154 -13.41 -13.91 -3.12
CA GLN A 154 -14.05 -12.87 -3.95
C GLN A 154 -14.73 -11.86 -3.03
N GLY A 155 -14.04 -10.77 -2.72
CA GLY A 155 -14.53 -9.73 -1.83
C GLY A 155 -13.39 -9.06 -1.07
N SER A 156 -13.70 -7.95 -0.40
CA SER A 156 -12.72 -7.25 0.43
C SER A 156 -12.65 -7.83 1.84
N ILE A 157 -11.50 -7.70 2.49
CA ILE A 157 -11.26 -8.09 3.88
C ILE A 157 -10.99 -6.83 4.67
N THR A 158 -11.70 -6.65 5.77
CA THR A 158 -11.52 -5.46 6.61
C THR A 158 -11.60 -5.87 8.07
N SER A 159 -10.78 -5.25 8.91
CA SER A 159 -10.90 -5.41 10.36
C SER A 159 -11.69 -4.25 10.96
N PRO A 160 -12.56 -4.52 11.97
CA PRO A 160 -13.19 -3.46 12.75
C PRO A 160 -12.16 -2.48 13.28
N SER A 161 -12.24 -1.21 12.88
CA SER A 161 -11.26 -0.19 13.23
C SER A 161 -11.46 0.41 14.63
N TRP A 162 -12.46 -0.06 15.37
CA TRP A 162 -12.88 0.48 16.68
C TRP A 162 -12.62 -0.48 17.85
N THR A 163 -12.20 -1.72 17.58
CA THR A 163 -11.89 -2.70 18.62
C THR A 163 -10.89 -3.73 18.11
N GLN A 164 -9.96 -4.10 18.99
CA GLN A 164 -8.99 -5.16 18.71
C GLN A 164 -9.53 -6.55 19.03
N GLU A 165 -10.61 -6.65 19.82
CA GLU A 165 -11.22 -7.91 20.25
C GLU A 165 -11.74 -8.72 19.05
N TYR A 166 -12.37 -8.03 18.10
CA TYR A 166 -12.96 -8.64 16.90
C TYR A 166 -12.09 -8.42 15.68
N ARG A 167 -10.77 -8.42 15.83
CA ARG A 167 -9.85 -8.25 14.71
C ARG A 167 -10.05 -9.38 13.71
N THR A 168 -10.14 -9.02 12.43
CA THR A 168 -10.23 -9.99 11.35
C THR A 168 -8.91 -10.75 11.22
N ASN A 169 -8.95 -12.08 11.36
CA ASN A 169 -7.82 -12.98 11.23
C ASN A 169 -8.17 -14.18 10.35
N ILE A 170 -7.32 -14.48 9.37
CA ILE A 170 -7.43 -15.68 8.53
C ILE A 170 -6.09 -16.41 8.62
N HIS A 171 -6.13 -17.66 9.08
CA HIS A 171 -4.94 -18.49 9.26
C HIS A 171 -5.09 -19.80 8.51
N LEU A 172 -4.19 -20.03 7.54
CA LEU A 172 -4.08 -21.28 6.81
C LEU A 172 -2.91 -22.07 7.38
N THR A 173 -3.23 -23.23 7.95
CA THR A 173 -2.21 -24.19 8.41
C THR A 173 -1.58 -24.95 7.25
N LYS A 174 -2.33 -25.10 6.15
CA LYS A 174 -1.86 -25.61 4.85
C LYS A 174 -2.57 -24.88 3.71
N GLY A 175 -1.95 -24.92 2.53
CA GLY A 175 -2.53 -24.39 1.31
C GLY A 175 -2.33 -22.89 1.14
N ASN A 176 -2.79 -22.38 0.01
CA ASN A 176 -2.54 -21.02 -0.45
C ASN A 176 -3.75 -20.12 -0.20
N PHE A 177 -3.52 -18.84 0.07
CA PHE A 177 -4.56 -17.82 0.08
C PHE A 177 -4.51 -17.03 -1.23
N LYS A 178 -5.65 -16.90 -1.92
CA LYS A 178 -5.69 -16.13 -3.18
C LYS A 178 -6.98 -15.33 -3.36
N PHE A 179 -6.85 -14.07 -3.77
CA PHE A 179 -7.96 -13.35 -4.39
C PHE A 179 -8.19 -13.78 -5.84
N VAL A 180 -9.45 -13.81 -6.25
CA VAL A 180 -9.80 -13.96 -7.66
C VAL A 180 -9.45 -12.68 -8.40
N ASN A 181 -8.65 -12.80 -9.45
CA ASN A 181 -8.19 -11.71 -10.32
C ASN A 181 -7.83 -10.42 -9.54
N PRO A 182 -6.80 -10.46 -8.67
CA PRO A 182 -6.51 -9.38 -7.73
C PRO A 182 -6.22 -8.03 -8.40
N LEU A 183 -5.68 -8.05 -9.62
CA LEU A 183 -5.35 -6.85 -10.39
C LEU A 183 -6.58 -6.23 -11.08
N GLU A 184 -7.67 -6.98 -11.27
CA GLU A 184 -8.88 -6.50 -11.95
C GLU A 184 -9.96 -6.05 -10.96
N THR A 185 -10.11 -6.79 -9.86
CA THR A 185 -11.28 -6.70 -8.98
C THR A 185 -11.24 -5.56 -7.96
N LYS A 186 -10.10 -4.87 -7.82
CA LYS A 186 -9.85 -3.81 -6.83
C LYS A 186 -10.18 -4.20 -5.38
N TYR A 187 -10.27 -5.50 -5.09
CA TYR A 187 -10.47 -5.97 -3.72
C TYR A 187 -9.28 -5.56 -2.85
N LYS A 188 -9.60 -5.28 -1.59
CA LYS A 188 -8.65 -4.72 -0.63
C LYS A 188 -8.64 -5.50 0.69
N ILE A 189 -7.48 -5.48 1.34
CA ILE A 189 -7.28 -5.98 2.71
C ILE A 189 -6.89 -4.78 3.56
N GLU A 190 -7.69 -4.45 4.58
CA GLU A 190 -7.49 -3.18 5.29
C GLU A 190 -7.80 -3.18 6.79
N ASN A 191 -7.50 -2.04 7.43
CA ASN A 191 -7.87 -1.68 8.79
C ASN A 191 -7.29 -2.59 9.90
N GLY A 192 -6.13 -3.20 9.66
CA GLY A 192 -5.47 -4.06 10.65
C GLY A 192 -5.83 -5.54 10.57
N ALA A 193 -6.42 -5.97 9.44
CA ALA A 193 -6.67 -7.38 9.18
C ALA A 193 -5.35 -8.20 9.17
N ARG A 194 -5.46 -9.47 9.53
CA ARG A 194 -4.35 -10.43 9.54
C ARG A 194 -4.63 -11.61 8.62
N ILE A 195 -3.67 -11.95 7.77
CA ILE A 195 -3.71 -13.14 6.93
C ILE A 195 -2.38 -13.87 7.07
N ILE A 196 -2.42 -15.13 7.45
CA ILE A 196 -1.23 -15.97 7.68
C ILE A 196 -1.40 -17.27 6.91
N ALA A 197 -0.39 -17.66 6.13
CA ALA A 197 -0.29 -18.96 5.49
C ALA A 197 1.05 -19.61 5.86
N ASP A 198 1.04 -20.61 6.74
CA ASP A 198 2.27 -21.13 7.37
C ASP A 198 3.27 -21.69 6.34
N ASN A 199 2.75 -22.41 5.34
CA ASN A 199 3.53 -23.11 4.32
C ASN A 199 2.99 -22.88 2.91
N GLY A 200 2.22 -21.81 2.72
CA GLY A 200 1.54 -21.51 1.46
C GLY A 200 1.89 -20.14 0.92
N ASP A 201 1.55 -19.94 -0.35
CA ASP A 201 1.66 -18.65 -1.01
C ASP A 201 0.40 -17.81 -0.76
N ILE A 202 0.57 -16.48 -0.72
CA ILE A 202 -0.49 -15.50 -0.63
C ILE A 202 -0.48 -14.62 -1.89
N ILE A 203 -1.56 -14.66 -2.66
CA ILE A 203 -1.71 -13.89 -3.90
C ILE A 203 -2.88 -12.93 -3.76
N ILE A 204 -2.58 -11.66 -3.57
CA ILE A 204 -3.53 -10.62 -3.19
C ILE A 204 -3.35 -9.37 -4.08
N GLY A 205 -4.28 -8.43 -3.96
CA GLY A 205 -4.23 -7.15 -4.65
C GLY A 205 -3.73 -6.07 -3.71
N ASN A 206 -4.65 -5.21 -3.31
CA ASN A 206 -4.35 -4.00 -2.55
C ASN A 206 -4.40 -4.23 -1.05
N VAL A 207 -3.40 -3.74 -0.32
CA VAL A 207 -3.26 -3.88 1.14
C VAL A 207 -3.09 -2.51 1.76
N PHE A 208 -3.92 -2.18 2.74
CA PHE A 208 -3.93 -0.87 3.38
C PHE A 208 -3.84 -0.99 4.89
N GLY A 209 -2.90 -0.26 5.49
CA GLY A 209 -2.93 0.06 6.90
C GLY A 209 -3.85 1.23 7.20
N ARG A 210 -4.08 1.52 8.48
CA ARG A 210 -4.72 2.77 8.89
C ARG A 210 -4.02 3.40 10.09
N LYS A 211 -3.81 4.71 10.02
CA LYS A 211 -3.33 5.53 11.16
C LYS A 211 -4.35 6.62 11.46
N TYR A 212 -4.58 6.90 12.73
CA TYR A 212 -5.39 8.03 13.16
C TYR A 212 -4.66 8.85 14.18
N ARG A 213 -4.83 10.16 14.10
CA ARG A 213 -4.49 11.07 15.18
C ARG A 213 -5.64 11.09 16.18
N VAL A 214 -5.37 10.66 17.40
CA VAL A 214 -6.30 10.70 18.53
C VAL A 214 -5.84 11.79 19.47
N GLU A 215 -6.75 12.66 19.89
CA GLU A 215 -6.44 13.70 20.87
C GLU A 215 -6.04 13.10 22.21
N ASP A 216 -5.25 13.85 22.97
CA ASP A 216 -4.82 13.43 24.30
C ASP A 216 -6.05 13.17 25.20
N PRO A 217 -6.14 12.02 25.89
CA PRO A 217 -7.29 11.68 26.74
C PRO A 217 -7.54 12.69 27.88
N GLU A 218 -6.52 13.47 28.26
CA GLU A 218 -6.61 14.51 29.30
C GLU A 218 -6.98 15.89 28.71
N GLY A 219 -7.27 15.97 27.39
CA GLY A 219 -7.71 17.18 26.71
C GLY A 219 -6.61 18.23 26.49
N ARG A 220 -5.34 17.85 26.63
CA ARG A 220 -4.21 18.77 26.46
C ARG A 220 -4.07 19.19 25.00
N VAL A 221 -4.21 20.49 24.75
CA VAL A 221 -4.14 21.08 23.41
C VAL A 221 -2.75 20.88 22.81
N GLY A 222 -2.69 20.40 21.57
CA GLY A 222 -1.44 20.19 20.84
C GLY A 222 -0.78 18.84 21.08
N ILE A 223 -1.22 18.06 22.06
CA ILE A 223 -0.76 16.68 22.29
C ILE A 223 -1.72 15.73 21.59
N PHE A 224 -1.15 14.79 20.84
CA PHE A 224 -1.92 13.75 20.17
C PHE A 224 -1.17 12.42 20.21
N LYS A 225 -1.95 11.34 20.24
CA LYS A 225 -1.46 9.98 20.11
C LYS A 225 -1.80 9.46 18.72
N ILE A 226 -0.82 8.88 18.03
CA ILE A 226 -1.09 8.16 16.80
C ILE A 226 -1.56 6.75 17.18
N GLN A 227 -2.75 6.38 16.72
CA GLN A 227 -3.26 5.01 16.82
C GLN A 227 -3.12 4.32 15.46
N GLU A 228 -2.34 3.25 15.45
CA GLU A 228 -2.03 2.50 14.23
C GLU A 228 -2.76 1.15 14.22
N TYR A 229 -3.39 0.85 13.09
CA TYR A 229 -4.03 -0.41 12.78
C TYR A 229 -3.24 -1.06 11.65
N LYS A 230 -2.13 -1.68 12.04
CA LYS A 230 -1.18 -2.31 11.11
C LYS A 230 -1.77 -3.57 10.50
N THR A 231 -1.99 -3.55 9.18
CA THR A 231 -2.43 -4.73 8.42
C THR A 231 -1.24 -5.65 8.21
N TYR A 232 -1.39 -6.93 8.55
CA TYR A 232 -0.29 -7.89 8.59
C TYR A 232 -0.58 -9.10 7.71
N ILE A 233 0.31 -9.34 6.73
CA ILE A 233 0.24 -10.49 5.83
C ILE A 233 1.51 -11.30 6.01
N SER A 234 1.38 -12.60 6.28
CA SER A 234 2.51 -13.48 6.56
C SER A 234 2.46 -14.76 5.76
N ALA A 235 3.55 -15.06 5.03
CA ALA A 235 3.80 -16.32 4.36
C ALA A 235 5.24 -16.75 4.63
N PRO A 236 5.59 -17.12 5.87
CA PRO A 236 6.99 -17.19 6.33
C PRO A 236 7.85 -18.15 5.50
N ASN A 237 7.25 -19.24 5.01
CA ASN A 237 7.90 -20.23 4.14
C ASN A 237 7.46 -20.13 2.66
N GLY A 238 6.61 -19.15 2.34
CA GLY A 238 5.99 -18.99 1.03
C GLY A 238 6.30 -17.63 0.40
N LYS A 239 5.50 -17.29 -0.62
CA LYS A 239 5.58 -16.02 -1.33
C LYS A 239 4.36 -15.16 -1.05
N ILE A 240 4.57 -13.85 -0.93
CA ILE A 240 3.49 -12.86 -1.02
C ILE A 240 3.58 -12.18 -2.38
N ILE A 241 2.50 -12.18 -3.14
CA ILE A 241 2.32 -11.37 -4.35
C ILE A 241 1.25 -10.33 -4.05
N ALA A 242 1.59 -9.05 -4.14
CA ALA A 242 0.68 -7.93 -3.88
C ALA A 242 0.78 -6.86 -4.97
N GLU A 243 -0.32 -6.15 -5.20
CA GLU A 243 -0.33 -5.00 -6.10
C GLU A 243 0.27 -3.78 -5.37
N ASN A 244 -0.48 -3.22 -4.42
CA ASN A 244 -0.08 -2.05 -3.66
C ASN A 244 -0.13 -2.36 -2.17
N ALA A 245 0.91 -1.97 -1.43
CA ALA A 245 0.89 -1.89 0.03
C ALA A 245 0.99 -0.42 0.42
N VAL A 246 0.03 0.07 1.22
CA VAL A 246 -0.08 1.51 1.51
C VAL A 246 -0.41 1.77 2.98
N ASN A 247 0.15 2.84 3.56
CA ASN A 247 0.05 3.17 4.99
C ASN A 247 0.69 2.06 5.84
N THR A 248 0.25 1.93 7.09
CA THR A 248 0.80 0.99 8.07
C THR A 248 0.58 -0.49 7.72
N VAL A 249 1.45 -1.06 6.90
CA VAL A 249 1.39 -2.45 6.42
C VAL A 249 2.68 -3.17 6.78
N LEU A 250 2.56 -4.44 7.18
CA LEU A 250 3.69 -5.35 7.28
C LEU A 250 3.43 -6.58 6.41
N LEU A 251 4.33 -6.80 5.45
CA LEU A 251 4.41 -8.02 4.66
C LEU A 251 5.64 -8.82 5.12
N ASP A 252 5.45 -10.05 5.57
CA ASP A 252 6.53 -10.93 6.03
C ASP A 252 6.48 -12.27 5.29
N ALA A 253 7.52 -12.59 4.54
CA ALA A 253 7.55 -13.82 3.75
C ALA A 253 8.97 -14.37 3.54
N ASN A 254 9.08 -15.50 2.85
CA ASN A 254 10.35 -15.89 2.24
C ASN A 254 10.64 -15.05 0.99
N THR A 255 9.64 -14.91 0.11
CA THR A 255 9.72 -14.05 -1.09
C THR A 255 8.57 -13.05 -1.12
N ILE A 256 8.84 -11.79 -1.45
CA ILE A 256 7.82 -10.76 -1.71
C ILE A 256 7.95 -10.30 -3.15
N ILE A 257 6.82 -10.30 -3.87
CA ILE A 257 6.67 -9.73 -5.21
C ILE A 257 5.63 -8.63 -5.11
N ILE A 258 6.01 -7.40 -5.42
CA ILE A 258 5.14 -6.24 -5.21
C ILE A 258 5.28 -5.19 -6.31
N LEU A 259 4.19 -4.50 -6.66
CA LEU A 259 4.24 -3.38 -7.58
C LEU A 259 4.60 -2.09 -6.85
N ASN A 260 3.81 -1.65 -5.87
CA ASN A 260 4.05 -0.37 -5.20
C ASN A 260 4.00 -0.47 -3.69
N VAL A 261 4.80 0.37 -3.05
CA VAL A 261 4.89 0.56 -1.62
C VAL A 261 4.80 2.05 -1.31
N GLU A 262 3.79 2.45 -0.54
CA GLU A 262 3.54 3.85 -0.22
C GLU A 262 3.28 4.05 1.29
N ASP A 263 4.09 4.84 1.96
CA ASP A 263 3.87 5.43 3.29
C ASP A 263 3.82 4.40 4.45
N ASP A 264 4.85 4.31 5.30
CA ASP A 264 4.88 3.41 6.49
C ASP A 264 4.69 1.91 6.22
N VAL A 265 5.25 1.40 5.12
CA VAL A 265 5.18 -0.03 4.82
C VAL A 265 6.48 -0.72 5.22
N THR A 266 6.38 -1.88 5.86
CA THR A 266 7.53 -2.75 6.12
C THR A 266 7.43 -4.02 5.27
N LEU A 267 8.48 -4.29 4.49
CA LEU A 267 8.68 -5.54 3.77
C LEU A 267 9.76 -6.35 4.46
N SER A 268 9.46 -7.56 4.97
CA SER A 268 10.43 -8.44 5.60
C SER A 268 10.55 -9.75 4.82
N ALA A 269 11.67 -9.96 4.13
CA ALA A 269 11.84 -11.16 3.32
C ALA A 269 13.31 -11.51 3.02
N ARG A 270 13.52 -12.73 2.53
CA ARG A 270 14.80 -13.15 1.95
C ARG A 270 14.93 -12.68 0.51
N GLU A 271 13.86 -12.73 -0.27
CA GLU A 271 13.86 -12.25 -1.66
C GLU A 271 12.77 -11.19 -1.84
N ILE A 272 13.13 -10.04 -2.44
CA ILE A 272 12.19 -8.96 -2.72
C ILE A 272 12.31 -8.55 -4.19
N LEU A 273 11.21 -8.70 -4.91
CA LEU A 273 11.08 -8.37 -6.33
C LEU A 273 10.10 -7.22 -6.50
N PHE A 274 10.63 -6.06 -6.91
CA PHE A 274 9.88 -4.83 -7.05
C PHE A 274 9.60 -4.52 -8.52
N TYR A 275 8.33 -4.49 -8.90
CA TYR A 275 7.91 -4.37 -10.30
C TYR A 275 7.28 -3.02 -10.67
N GLY A 276 6.90 -2.19 -9.70
CA GLY A 276 6.37 -0.85 -9.96
C GLY A 276 7.37 0.25 -9.64
N GLY A 277 6.88 1.49 -9.73
CA GLY A 277 7.72 2.69 -9.74
C GLY A 277 7.77 3.45 -8.42
N LYS A 278 7.04 2.99 -7.39
CA LYS A 278 6.86 3.73 -6.14
C LYS A 278 7.30 2.97 -4.91
N PHE A 279 8.28 3.51 -4.18
CA PHE A 279 8.66 3.08 -2.85
C PHE A 279 8.83 4.33 -1.99
N THR A 280 7.78 4.80 -1.31
CA THR A 280 7.78 6.14 -0.71
C THR A 280 8.32 6.17 0.72
N HIS A 281 8.28 7.36 1.32
CA HIS A 281 8.77 7.67 2.66
C HIS A 281 8.24 6.75 3.77
N ASP A 282 8.94 6.76 4.91
CA ASP A 282 8.67 5.94 6.10
C ASP A 282 8.60 4.42 5.88
N SER A 283 8.94 3.97 4.67
CA SER A 283 8.92 2.55 4.32
C SER A 283 10.28 1.90 4.52
N VAL A 284 10.25 0.63 4.94
CA VAL A 284 11.43 -0.13 5.35
C VAL A 284 11.45 -1.48 4.63
N ILE A 285 12.61 -1.83 4.09
CA ILE A 285 12.92 -3.20 3.67
C ILE A 285 13.78 -3.84 4.76
N GLU A 286 13.28 -4.89 5.40
CA GLU A 286 14.04 -5.76 6.29
C GLU A 286 14.52 -6.99 5.50
N LEU A 287 15.79 -7.00 5.11
CA LEU A 287 16.39 -8.05 4.30
C LEU A 287 17.01 -9.14 5.19
N LYS A 288 16.49 -10.37 5.07
CA LYS A 288 17.00 -11.55 5.77
C LYS A 288 18.38 -11.97 5.24
N GLN A 289 19.21 -12.57 6.08
CA GLN A 289 20.57 -12.98 5.74
C GLN A 289 20.60 -13.89 4.50
N GLY A 290 21.57 -13.65 3.62
CA GLY A 290 21.69 -14.36 2.33
C GLY A 290 20.64 -13.94 1.29
N GLY A 291 19.85 -12.91 1.58
CA GLY A 291 18.78 -12.43 0.71
C GLY A 291 19.21 -11.54 -0.45
N SER A 292 18.24 -11.15 -1.27
CA SER A 292 18.43 -10.20 -2.37
C SER A 292 17.22 -9.32 -2.66
N ILE A 293 17.49 -8.16 -3.26
CA ILE A 293 16.49 -7.19 -3.72
C ILE A 293 16.71 -6.94 -5.21
N ARG A 294 15.61 -6.85 -5.98
CA ARG A 294 15.63 -6.50 -7.41
C ARG A 294 14.55 -5.48 -7.73
N PHE A 295 14.93 -4.43 -8.44
CA PHE A 295 14.00 -3.42 -8.96
C PHE A 295 13.94 -3.56 -10.49
N PHE A 296 12.76 -3.86 -11.03
CA PHE A 296 12.58 -4.13 -12.47
C PHE A 296 12.16 -2.91 -13.29
N GLU A 297 11.82 -1.79 -12.64
CA GLU A 297 11.46 -0.55 -13.33
C GLU A 297 12.64 -0.04 -14.18
N ASN A 298 12.35 0.38 -15.42
CA ASN A 298 13.37 0.73 -16.41
C ASN A 298 13.56 2.24 -16.62
N PHE A 299 12.66 3.10 -16.09
CA PHE A 299 12.62 4.51 -16.50
C PHE A 299 12.51 5.54 -15.38
N SER A 300 12.03 5.20 -14.18
CA SER A 300 11.89 6.21 -13.11
C SER A 300 12.24 5.68 -11.72
N ILE A 301 13.45 6.00 -11.27
CA ILE A 301 13.86 5.91 -9.86
C ILE A 301 13.31 7.09 -9.02
N GLN A 302 12.50 7.99 -9.61
CA GLN A 302 11.99 9.19 -8.93
C GLN A 302 10.91 8.85 -7.90
N GLY A 303 10.09 7.83 -8.14
CA GLY A 303 9.09 7.37 -7.18
C GLY A 303 9.68 6.57 -6.00
N LEU A 304 10.99 6.34 -6.01
CA LEU A 304 11.71 5.75 -4.88
C LEU A 304 12.20 6.86 -3.96
N SER A 305 11.72 6.87 -2.72
CA SER A 305 12.10 7.88 -1.75
C SER A 305 13.58 7.78 -1.38
N GLY A 306 14.20 8.92 -1.10
CA GLY A 306 15.60 8.95 -0.65
C GLY A 306 15.78 8.49 0.80
N ASP A 307 14.78 8.74 1.64
CA ASP A 307 14.78 8.47 3.09
C ASP A 307 14.33 7.04 3.45
N ALA A 308 13.81 6.29 2.48
CA ALA A 308 13.51 4.88 2.58
C ALA A 308 14.72 4.09 3.10
N ILE A 309 14.48 3.14 4.01
CA ILE A 309 15.55 2.41 4.70
C ILE A 309 15.57 0.95 4.28
N ILE A 310 16.76 0.44 3.98
CA ILE A 310 17.03 -1.00 3.96
C ILE A 310 17.75 -1.35 5.26
N LYS A 311 17.16 -2.26 6.02
CA LYS A 311 17.69 -2.81 7.27
C LYS A 311 18.07 -4.26 7.03
N LEU A 312 19.35 -4.57 7.22
CA LEU A 312 19.85 -5.94 7.19
C LEU A 312 19.56 -6.63 8.53
N GLU A 313 19.44 -7.95 8.50
CA GLU A 313 19.23 -8.79 9.70
C GLU A 313 20.28 -8.54 10.80
N ASN A 314 21.53 -8.24 10.44
CA ASN A 314 22.59 -7.86 11.38
C ASN A 314 22.42 -6.46 12.02
N GLY A 315 21.33 -5.74 11.71
CA GLY A 315 21.00 -4.43 12.23
C GLY A 315 21.55 -3.25 11.41
N LYS A 316 22.39 -3.50 10.40
CA LYS A 316 22.91 -2.44 9.52
C LYS A 316 21.78 -1.76 8.77
N LYS A 317 21.75 -0.43 8.80
CA LYS A 317 20.78 0.41 8.07
C LYS A 317 21.46 1.13 6.92
N ILE A 318 20.80 1.16 5.77
CA ILE A 318 21.28 1.75 4.52
C ILE A 318 20.15 2.59 3.97
N GLN A 319 20.45 3.81 3.52
CA GLN A 319 19.45 4.64 2.87
C GLN A 319 19.30 4.22 1.41
N LEU A 320 18.07 4.18 0.90
CA LEU A 320 17.80 3.85 -0.49
C LEU A 320 18.47 4.85 -1.44
N PHE A 321 18.66 6.10 -1.02
CA PHE A 321 19.45 7.10 -1.74
C PHE A 321 20.87 6.63 -2.08
N ASP A 322 21.54 5.91 -1.19
CA ASP A 322 22.90 5.42 -1.41
C ASP A 322 22.94 4.43 -2.59
N LEU A 323 21.90 3.59 -2.73
CA LEU A 323 21.79 2.63 -3.83
C LEU A 323 21.43 3.32 -5.14
N LYS A 324 20.56 4.34 -5.09
CA LYS A 324 20.15 5.12 -6.27
C LYS A 324 21.31 5.83 -6.95
N THR A 325 22.34 6.19 -6.19
CA THR A 325 23.51 6.93 -6.69
C THR A 325 24.74 6.04 -6.91
N LYS A 326 24.79 4.85 -6.30
CA LYS A 326 25.90 3.89 -6.47
C LYS A 326 25.85 3.24 -7.86
N LYS A 327 26.93 3.40 -8.62
CA LYS A 327 27.09 2.74 -9.93
C LYS A 327 27.49 1.28 -9.74
N ILE A 328 26.94 0.40 -10.58
CA ILE A 328 27.27 -1.03 -10.58
C ILE A 328 28.79 -1.23 -10.81
N LYS A 329 29.39 -0.45 -11.71
CA LYS A 329 30.83 -0.56 -12.03
C LYS A 329 31.75 -0.19 -10.86
N ASP A 330 31.26 0.55 -9.87
CA ASP A 330 32.02 0.98 -8.69
C ASP A 330 32.00 -0.06 -7.54
N LEU A 331 31.21 -1.12 -7.66
CA LEU A 331 31.17 -2.23 -6.70
C LEU A 331 32.48 -3.03 -6.73
N ALA A 332 32.75 -3.89 -5.76
CA ALA A 332 33.93 -4.77 -5.83
C ALA A 332 33.75 -5.86 -6.91
N ASP A 333 34.83 -6.24 -7.59
CA ASP A 333 34.80 -7.23 -8.68
C ASP A 333 34.34 -8.61 -8.20
N GLU A 334 34.56 -8.93 -6.92
CA GLU A 334 34.08 -10.17 -6.29
C GLU A 334 32.55 -10.28 -6.30
N PHE A 335 31.83 -9.15 -6.23
CA PHE A 335 30.38 -9.11 -6.28
C PHE A 335 29.84 -8.96 -7.70
N VAL A 336 30.61 -8.32 -8.59
CA VAL A 336 30.23 -8.08 -9.97
C VAL A 336 31.43 -8.38 -10.88
N PRO A 337 31.65 -9.65 -11.26
CA PRO A 337 32.81 -10.02 -12.08
C PRO A 337 32.70 -9.52 -13.53
N ASN A 338 31.48 -9.46 -14.07
CA ASN A 338 31.21 -9.12 -15.47
C ASN A 338 30.70 -7.69 -15.64
N LYS A 339 31.40 -6.69 -15.07
CA LYS A 339 30.95 -5.28 -15.10
C LYS A 339 30.74 -4.68 -16.49
N GLU A 340 31.37 -5.24 -17.51
CA GLU A 340 31.31 -4.71 -18.87
C GLU A 340 29.94 -4.83 -19.52
N ILE A 341 29.09 -5.74 -19.03
CA ILE A 341 27.71 -5.90 -19.53
C ILE A 341 26.80 -4.74 -19.11
N TYR A 342 27.18 -3.97 -18.10
CA TYR A 342 26.40 -2.85 -17.60
C TYR A 342 26.80 -1.55 -18.27
N GLU A 343 25.82 -0.68 -18.50
CA GLU A 343 26.09 0.67 -18.98
C GLU A 343 26.93 1.47 -17.98
N LYS A 344 27.68 2.46 -18.48
CA LYS A 344 28.59 3.28 -17.67
C LYS A 344 27.91 3.96 -16.47
N ASN A 345 26.64 4.30 -16.61
CA ASN A 345 25.86 5.02 -15.60
C ASN A 345 24.77 4.15 -14.96
N ALA A 346 24.75 2.84 -15.20
CA ALA A 346 23.82 1.94 -14.55
C ALA A 346 24.05 1.94 -13.03
N THR A 347 22.99 2.17 -12.26
CA THR A 347 23.01 2.19 -10.80
C THR A 347 22.49 0.87 -10.25
N MET A 348 22.61 0.65 -8.94
CA MET A 348 22.14 -0.60 -8.31
C MET A 348 20.62 -0.77 -8.40
N VAL A 349 19.87 0.30 -8.68
CA VAL A 349 18.41 0.31 -8.69
C VAL A 349 17.90 0.44 -10.12
N GLY A 350 17.09 -0.53 -10.55
CA GLY A 350 16.50 -0.62 -11.89
C GLY A 350 17.09 -1.77 -12.71
N TYR A 351 16.49 -2.02 -13.88
CA TYR A 351 16.93 -3.04 -14.85
C TYR A 351 17.10 -4.46 -14.27
N GLY A 352 16.45 -4.75 -13.14
CA GLY A 352 16.49 -6.05 -12.48
C GLY A 352 17.86 -6.45 -11.93
N PHE A 353 18.77 -5.48 -11.67
CA PHE A 353 20.06 -5.76 -11.04
C PHE A 353 19.85 -6.46 -9.69
N THR A 354 20.66 -7.49 -9.42
CA THR A 354 20.54 -8.29 -8.19
C THR A 354 21.40 -7.68 -7.10
N ILE A 355 20.75 -7.03 -6.14
CA ILE A 355 21.39 -6.45 -4.97
C ILE A 355 21.39 -7.51 -3.87
N THR A 356 22.54 -8.11 -3.56
CA THR A 356 22.62 -9.14 -2.52
C THR A 356 22.83 -8.54 -1.12
N TYR A 357 22.46 -9.31 -0.10
CA TYR A 357 22.74 -8.96 1.30
C TYR A 357 24.23 -8.65 1.52
N GLU A 358 25.13 -9.47 0.97
CA GLU A 358 26.58 -9.29 1.13
C GLU A 358 27.09 -8.00 0.48
N MET A 359 26.56 -7.63 -0.70
CA MET A 359 26.88 -6.34 -1.34
C MET A 359 26.51 -5.17 -0.42
N LEU A 360 25.29 -5.21 0.14
CA LEU A 360 24.78 -4.19 1.05
C LEU A 360 25.60 -4.10 2.33
N ASP A 361 25.97 -5.24 2.90
CA ASP A 361 26.79 -5.32 4.10
C ASP A 361 28.21 -4.77 3.87
N ASN A 362 28.68 -4.78 2.62
CA ASN A 362 30.01 -4.34 2.22
C ASN A 362 30.04 -3.06 1.36
N LEU A 363 28.94 -2.29 1.27
CA LEU A 363 28.79 -1.09 0.42
C LEU A 363 29.90 -0.03 0.54
N SER A 364 30.57 0.05 1.70
CA SER A 364 31.66 1.00 1.99
C SER A 364 33.04 0.52 1.52
N LYS A 365 33.21 -0.77 1.20
CA LYS A 365 34.48 -1.29 0.65
C LYS A 365 34.68 -0.73 -0.76
N LYS A 366 35.78 0.01 -0.97
CA LYS A 366 36.18 0.50 -2.29
C LYS A 366 36.70 -0.65 -3.14
N SER A 367 36.48 -0.60 -4.47
CA SER A 367 37.09 -1.57 -5.39
C SER A 367 38.61 -1.55 -5.22
N ASN A 368 39.23 -2.69 -4.93
CA ASN A 368 40.67 -2.85 -5.08
C ASN A 368 41.00 -2.81 -6.57
N LYS A 369 41.14 -1.61 -7.15
CA LYS A 369 41.79 -1.48 -8.45
C LYS A 369 43.17 -2.08 -8.29
N LYS A 370 43.42 -3.23 -8.93
CA LYS A 370 44.79 -3.64 -9.23
C LYS A 370 45.47 -2.45 -9.91
N GLN A 371 46.38 -1.80 -9.21
CA GLN A 371 47.31 -0.84 -9.79
C GLN A 371 48.12 -1.58 -10.85
N LYS A 372 47.65 -1.55 -12.10
CA LYS A 372 48.50 -1.73 -13.27
C LYS A 372 48.69 -0.37 -13.91
N SER A 373 49.70 0.35 -13.43
CA SER A 373 50.47 1.29 -14.26
C SER A 373 51.72 1.70 -13.49
N GLY A 374 52.85 1.09 -13.84
CA GLY A 374 54.15 1.62 -13.47
C GLY A 374 54.30 3.00 -14.09
N TRP A 375 54.41 4.01 -13.24
CA TRP A 375 54.72 5.37 -13.65
C TRP A 375 56.22 5.44 -13.90
N THR A 376 56.66 5.06 -15.11
CA THR A 376 58.04 5.34 -15.53
C THR A 376 58.14 6.83 -15.84
N SER A 377 58.69 7.60 -14.89
CA SER A 377 59.10 8.98 -15.10
C SER A 377 60.16 9.03 -16.21
N LYS A 378 59.80 9.51 -17.41
CA LYS A 378 60.80 9.94 -18.40
C LYS A 378 61.37 11.29 -17.94
N PHE A 379 62.44 11.23 -17.13
CA PHE A 379 63.33 12.37 -16.93
C PHE A 379 64.00 12.73 -18.26
N ARG A 380 63.55 13.83 -18.87
CA ARG A 380 64.17 14.43 -20.05
C ARG A 380 65.37 15.26 -19.57
N LYS A 381 66.60 14.77 -19.83
CA LYS A 381 67.84 15.53 -19.59
C LYS A 381 67.82 16.85 -20.38
N PRO A 382 68.12 18.02 -19.78
CA PRO A 382 68.31 19.24 -20.54
C PRO A 382 69.69 19.25 -21.20
N LYS A 383 69.72 19.57 -22.50
CA LYS A 383 70.94 19.85 -23.28
C LYS A 383 71.63 21.09 -22.69
N LYS A 384 72.94 20.99 -22.48
CA LYS A 384 73.83 22.14 -22.27
C LYS A 384 73.73 23.07 -23.48
N TYR A 385 73.44 24.34 -23.23
CA TYR A 385 73.86 25.43 -24.11
C TYR A 385 74.66 26.43 -23.28
N SER A 386 75.93 26.51 -23.63
CA SER A 386 76.88 27.52 -23.21
C SER A 386 76.66 28.80 -24.00
N GLY A 387 76.81 29.95 -23.33
CA GLY A 387 77.47 31.08 -23.96
C GLY A 387 76.68 32.37 -24.05
N GLN A 388 77.13 33.30 -23.19
CA GLN A 388 77.29 34.73 -23.42
C GLN A 388 76.11 35.69 -23.17
N SER A 389 76.35 36.44 -22.11
CA SER A 389 75.82 37.73 -21.70
C SER A 389 75.75 38.77 -22.83
N LYS A 390 74.73 39.64 -22.77
CA LYS A 390 74.95 41.09 -22.65
C LYS A 390 73.71 41.82 -22.16
N SER A 391 74.01 42.90 -21.45
CA SER A 391 73.19 43.89 -20.76
C SER A 391 72.35 44.77 -21.69
N GLY A 392 71.24 45.32 -21.19
CA GLY A 392 70.69 46.56 -21.76
C GLY A 392 69.23 46.88 -21.40
N THR A 393 69.06 47.67 -20.34
CA THR A 393 68.22 48.89 -20.27
C THR A 393 66.72 48.89 -20.65
N VAL A 394 65.93 49.11 -19.59
CA VAL A 394 64.68 49.91 -19.37
C VAL A 394 64.05 50.74 -20.52
N LYS A 395 62.70 50.84 -20.41
CA LYS A 395 61.71 51.82 -20.93
C LYS A 395 61.01 51.37 -22.23
N ILE A 396 59.67 51.40 -22.39
CA ILE A 396 58.54 52.08 -21.72
C ILE A 396 57.42 51.06 -21.50
#